data_AF-A0AAW3PTP1-F1
#
_entry.id   AF-A0AAW3PTP1-F1
#
_cell.length_a   1.000
_cell.length_b   1.000
_cell.length_c   1.000
_cell.angle_alpha   90.00
_cell.angle_beta   90.00
_cell.angle_gamma   90.00
#
_symmetry.space_group_name_H-M   'P 1'
#
loop_
_entity.id
_entity.type
_entity.pdbx_description
1 polymer ?
#
loop_
_entity_poly.entity_id
_entity_poly.type
_entity_poly.pdbx_seq_one_letter_code
_entity_poly.pdbx_strand_id
1 'polypeptide(L)' 'MRTTLDIDDDVLAFARERAKPGVSIGKVISDLARAALQRTTTNQSSRNGLPLMPVSGTARPVTPDIVNQLRDDSL' A
#
# COMPACT_ATOMS: atom_id res chain seq x y z
N MET A 1 -0.70 13.31 -22.05
CA MET A 1 0.19 14.45 -22.31
C MET A 1 1.58 13.90 -22.60
N ARG A 2 2.35 14.51 -23.50
CA ARG A 2 3.76 14.16 -23.76
C ARG A 2 4.61 15.31 -23.26
N THR A 3 5.51 15.00 -22.33
CA THR A 3 6.37 15.96 -21.62
C THR A 3 7.76 15.34 -21.50
N THR A 4 8.78 16.18 -21.50
CA THR A 4 10.15 15.77 -21.16
C THR A 4 10.36 16.00 -19.66
N LEU A 5 10.90 15.00 -18.98
CA LEU A 5 11.17 14.98 -17.55
C LEU A 5 12.56 14.39 -17.35
N ASP A 6 13.37 14.99 -16.48
CA ASP A 6 14.59 14.34 -15.99
C ASP A 6 14.23 13.28 -14.95
N ILE A 7 14.78 12.07 -15.11
CA ILE A 7 14.57 10.93 -14.22
C ILE A 7 15.91 10.25 -13.94
N ASP A 8 16.06 9.73 -12.72
CA ASP A 8 17.22 8.95 -12.34
C ASP A 8 17.28 7.61 -13.09
N ASP A 9 18.50 7.09 -13.26
CA ASP A 9 18.76 5.87 -14.04
C ASP A 9 18.08 4.63 -13.45
N ASP A 10 17.98 4.55 -12.13
CA ASP A 10 17.33 3.45 -11.41
C ASP A 10 15.80 3.45 -11.64
N VAL A 11 15.18 4.63 -11.66
CA VAL A 11 13.75 4.81 -12.00
C VAL A 11 13.48 4.36 -13.43
N LEU A 12 14.36 4.75 -14.38
CA LEU A 12 14.23 4.33 -15.78
C LEU A 12 14.42 2.81 -15.93
N ALA A 13 15.40 2.22 -15.24
CA ALA A 13 15.63 0.77 -15.25
C ALA A 13 14.42 0.01 -14.72
N PHE A 14 13.87 0.44 -13.57
CA PHE A 14 12.66 -0.14 -12.99
C PHE A 14 11.45 -0.04 -13.93
N ALA A 15 11.24 1.13 -14.56
CA ALA A 15 10.14 1.31 -15.48
C ALA A 15 10.25 0.41 -16.72
N ARG A 16 11.47 0.14 -17.19
CA ARG A 16 11.74 -0.78 -18.30
C ARG A 16 11.44 -2.23 -17.93
N GLU A 17 11.85 -2.67 -16.74
CA GLU A 17 11.55 -4.02 -16.24
C GLU A 17 10.04 -4.25 -16.03
N ARG A 18 9.35 -3.21 -15.56
CA ARG A 18 7.89 -3.24 -15.30
C ARG A 18 7.05 -3.19 -16.58
N ALA A 19 7.60 -2.72 -17.70
CA ALA A 19 6.87 -2.55 -18.95
C ALA A 19 6.51 -3.90 -19.59
N LYS A 20 5.23 -4.06 -19.97
CA LYS A 20 4.73 -5.21 -20.72
C LYS A 20 4.67 -4.90 -22.22
N PRO A 21 4.65 -5.90 -23.11
CA PRO A 21 4.42 -5.69 -24.53
C PRO A 21 3.18 -4.82 -24.78
N GLY A 22 3.31 -3.79 -25.62
CA GLY A 22 2.23 -2.83 -25.91
C GLY A 22 2.07 -1.69 -24.89
N VAL A 23 2.85 -1.67 -23.81
CA VAL A 23 2.85 -0.57 -22.81
C VAL A 23 4.14 0.23 -22.94
N SER A 24 4.03 1.54 -23.13
CA SER A 24 5.20 2.42 -23.19
C SER A 24 5.78 2.70 -21.81
N ILE A 25 7.10 2.93 -21.74
CA ILE A 25 7.79 3.31 -20.49
C ILE A 25 7.15 4.57 -19.87
N GLY A 26 6.82 5.57 -20.70
CA GLY A 26 6.15 6.78 -20.23
C GLY A 26 4.76 6.50 -19.61
N LYS A 27 4.04 5.48 -20.08
CA LYS A 27 2.77 5.05 -19.47
C LYS A 27 3.02 4.44 -18.09
N VAL A 28 4.04 3.59 -17.94
CA VAL A 28 4.43 3.01 -16.64
C VAL A 28 4.80 4.10 -15.65
N ILE A 29 5.65 5.05 -16.03
CA ILE A 29 6.06 6.17 -15.17
C ILE A 29 4.84 7.01 -14.78
N SER A 30 3.95 7.33 -15.73
CA SER A 30 2.73 8.08 -15.45
C SER A 30 1.81 7.36 -14.46
N ASP A 31 1.72 6.03 -14.53
CA ASP A 31 0.91 5.23 -13.61
C ASP A 31 1.53 5.17 -12.22
N LEU A 32 2.86 5.03 -12.12
CA LEU A 32 3.59 5.12 -10.84
C LEU A 32 3.41 6.49 -10.17
N ALA A 33 3.57 7.57 -10.92
CA ALA A 33 3.36 8.93 -10.42
C ALA A 33 1.91 9.13 -9.93
N ARG A 34 0.93 8.62 -10.68
CA ARG A 34 -0.48 8.68 -10.26
C ARG A 34 -0.73 7.89 -8.97
N ALA A 35 -0.15 6.69 -8.84
CA ALA A 35 -0.26 5.89 -7.63
C ALA A 35 0.36 6.58 -6.41
N ALA A 36 1.49 7.28 -6.60
CA ALA A 36 2.13 8.07 -5.55
C ALA A 36 1.24 9.24 -5.09
N LEU A 37 0.59 9.95 -6.03
CA LEU A 37 -0.37 11.02 -5.72
C LEU A 37 -1.66 10.51 -5.07
N GLN A 38 -2.10 9.30 -5.43
CA GLN A 38 -3.26 8.62 -4.84
C GLN A 38 -2.98 8.03 -3.47
N ARG A 39 -1.72 8.06 -2.99
CA ARG A 39 -1.39 7.69 -1.62
C ARG A 39 -1.94 8.79 -0.71
N THR A 40 -3.26 8.77 -0.51
CA THR A 40 -3.92 9.43 0.60
C THR A 40 -3.13 9.00 1.81
N THR A 41 -2.59 9.96 2.56
CA THR A 41 -2.12 9.73 3.91
C THR A 41 -3.18 8.89 4.57
N THR A 42 -2.91 7.58 4.74
CA THR A 42 -3.73 6.78 5.62
C THR A 42 -3.69 7.60 6.90
N ASN A 43 -4.86 8.07 7.35
CA ASN A 43 -4.99 8.73 8.64
C ASN A 43 -4.68 7.64 9.69
N GLN A 44 -3.41 7.26 9.77
CA GLN A 44 -2.86 6.40 10.78
C GLN A 44 -2.87 7.29 12.00
N SER A 45 -3.88 7.09 12.83
CA SER A 45 -3.88 7.66 14.15
C SER A 45 -2.59 7.20 14.84
N SER A 46 -1.84 8.14 15.38
CA SER A 46 -0.65 7.84 16.18
C SER A 46 -1.02 7.94 17.65
N ARG A 47 -0.51 7.01 18.46
CA ARG A 47 -0.59 7.10 19.92
C ARG A 47 0.82 6.90 20.47
N ASN A 48 1.31 7.90 21.19
CA ASN A 48 2.67 7.92 21.74
C ASN A 48 3.77 7.70 20.69
N GLY A 49 3.59 8.22 19.47
CA GLY A 49 4.55 8.08 18.37
C GLY A 49 4.51 6.74 17.62
N LEU A 50 3.64 5.81 18.04
CA LEU A 50 3.44 4.54 17.36
C LEU A 50 2.21 4.61 16.45
N PRO A 51 2.30 4.14 15.19
CA PRO A 51 1.16 4.07 14.30
C PRO A 51 0.16 3.03 14.80
N LEU A 52 -1.11 3.44 14.94
CA LEU A 52 -2.19 2.52 15.26
C LEU A 52 -2.71 1.88 13.98
N MET A 53 -3.03 0.59 14.08
CA MET A 53 -3.81 -0.06 13.04
C MET A 53 -5.24 0.51 13.03
N PRO A 54 -5.84 0.74 11.86
CA PRO A 54 -7.22 1.19 11.79
C PRO A 54 -8.13 0.11 12.41
N VAL A 55 -8.86 0.48 13.45
CA VAL A 55 -9.86 -0.37 14.09
C VAL A 55 -11.22 -0.04 13.49
N SER A 56 -11.94 -1.05 12.99
CA SER A 56 -13.32 -0.87 12.52
C SER A 56 -14.19 -0.35 13.66
N GLY A 57 -15.12 0.58 13.39
CA GLY A 57 -16.12 1.02 14.38
C GLY A 57 -17.04 -0.10 14.88
N THR A 58 -17.04 -1.26 14.20
CA THR A 58 -17.75 -2.48 14.59
C THR A 58 -16.87 -3.53 15.25
N ALA A 59 -15.58 -3.26 15.42
CA ALA A 59 -14.65 -4.21 16.04
C ALA A 59 -15.03 -4.44 17.51
N ARG A 60 -14.97 -5.71 17.94
CA ARG A 60 -15.18 -6.10 19.34
C ARG A 60 -13.84 -6.43 20.00
N PRO A 61 -13.68 -6.16 21.30
CA PRO A 61 -12.50 -6.62 22.04
C PRO A 61 -12.36 -8.14 21.93
N VAL A 62 -11.16 -8.60 21.62
CA VAL A 62 -10.82 -10.02 21.67
C VAL A 62 -10.38 -10.34 23.10
N THR A 63 -11.09 -11.27 23.75
CA THR A 63 -10.80 -11.72 25.11
C THR A 63 -10.08 -13.06 25.09
N PRO A 64 -9.38 -13.43 26.18
CA PRO A 64 -8.79 -14.76 26.32
C PRO A 64 -9.81 -15.90 26.16
N ASP A 65 -11.05 -15.72 26.61
CA ASP A 65 -12.11 -16.73 26.48
C ASP A 65 -12.43 -17.03 25.01
N ILE A 66 -12.52 -15.99 24.17
CA ILE A 66 -12.74 -16.15 22.72
C ILE A 66 -11.57 -16.90 22.08
N VAL A 67 -10.34 -16.59 22.50
CA VAL A 67 -9.14 -17.26 21.99
C VAL A 67 -9.14 -18.74 22.40
N ASN A 68 -9.48 -19.05 23.65
CA ASN A 68 -9.52 -20.42 24.14
C ASN A 68 -10.61 -21.24 23.44
N GLN A 69 -11.81 -20.67 23.26
CA GLN A 69 -12.88 -21.33 22.52
C GLN A 69 -12.44 -21.72 21.09
N LEU A 70 -11.79 -20.82 20.35
CA LEU A 70 -11.31 -21.12 19.00
C LEU A 70 -10.20 -22.19 18.99
N ARG A 71 -9.35 -22.24 20.02
CA ARG A 71 -8.29 -23.25 20.15
C ARG A 71 -8.87 -24.62 20.43
N ASP A 72 -9.88 -24.68 21.28
CA ASP A 72 -10.53 -25.92 21.70
C ASP A 72 -11.45 -26.47 20.59
N ASP A 73 -12.11 -25.60 19.81
CA ASP A 73 -12.93 -25.97 18.64
C ASP A 73 -12.10 -26.51 17.45
N SER A 74 -10.78 -26.32 17.47
CA SER A 74 -9.84 -26.75 16.42
C SER A 74 -9.13 -28.08 16.73
N LEU A 75 -9.48 -28.73 17.84
CA LEU A 75 -8.98 -30.03 18.29
C LEU A 75 -10.04 -31.13 18.10
#